data_AF-A0A1G1XJP3-F1
#
_entry.id   AF-A0A1G1XJP3-F1
#
_cell.length_a   1.000
_cell.length_b   1.000
_cell.length_c   1.000
_cell.angle_alpha   90.00
_cell.angle_beta   90.00
_cell.angle_gamma   90.00
#
_symmetry.space_group_name_H-M   'P 1'
#
loop_
_entity.id
_entity.type
_entity.pdbx_description
1 polymer ?
#
loop_
_entity_poly.entity_id
_entity_poly.type
_entity_poly.pdbx_seq_one_letter_code
_entity_poly.pdbx_strand_id
1 'polypeptide(L)'
;MDQDKLNLLIKEFSGAVEHWTDFGLSTVNRNYELNLRNSEREFNLILNMSTLAAAFLAIALPIAEKFATSGMINVITILFLGSSILGVFSLLITIQRDKEHIQKDYDWEYGLVKGYLEQAIEIRDSLYEFNKNKSLTLLPIITDRINKYFEERKKLKIEADQRKIKKEKEISFILLKYSKLFFWITFLAATLSLTYILLTQSIS
;
A
#
# COMPACT_ATOMS: atom_id res chain seq x y z
N MET A 1 -15.29 -22.02 -39.92
CA MET A 1 -14.11 -21.17 -39.64
C MET A 1 -12.94 -21.73 -40.43
N ASP A 2 -12.14 -20.87 -41.04
CA ASP A 2 -10.93 -21.27 -41.77
C ASP A 2 -9.87 -21.85 -40.80
N GLN A 3 -9.11 -22.86 -41.25
CA GLN A 3 -8.13 -23.57 -40.42
C GLN A 3 -7.02 -22.61 -39.94
N ASP A 4 -6.62 -21.66 -40.78
CA ASP A 4 -5.61 -20.65 -40.44
C ASP A 4 -6.11 -19.69 -39.36
N LYS A 5 -7.39 -19.31 -39.40
CA LYS A 5 -8.02 -18.46 -38.37
C LYS A 5 -8.14 -19.19 -37.04
N LEU A 6 -8.45 -20.49 -37.06
CA LEU A 6 -8.50 -21.32 -35.86
C LEU A 6 -7.12 -21.41 -35.20
N ASN A 7 -6.08 -21.69 -35.99
CA ASN A 7 -4.70 -21.77 -35.49
C ASN A 7 -4.22 -20.42 -34.92
N LEU A 8 -4.61 -19.30 -35.54
CA LEU A 8 -4.33 -17.97 -35.02
C LEU A 8 -4.99 -17.75 -33.65
N LEU A 9 -6.27 -18.07 -33.50
CA LEU A 9 -6.99 -17.93 -32.22
C LEU A 9 -6.38 -18.81 -31.12
N ILE A 10 -6.04 -20.07 -31.44
CA ILE A 10 -5.36 -20.96 -30.48
C ILE A 10 -4.05 -20.35 -30.00
N LYS A 11 -3.26 -19.78 -30.93
CA LYS A 11 -2.00 -19.10 -30.59
C LYS A 11 -2.24 -17.86 -29.74
N GLU A 12 -3.22 -17.02 -30.10
CA GLU A 12 -3.57 -15.82 -29.33
C GLU A 12 -3.98 -16.14 -27.90
N PHE A 13 -4.87 -17.12 -27.70
CA PHE A 13 -5.31 -17.50 -26.36
C PHE A 13 -4.24 -18.26 -25.58
N SER A 14 -3.36 -19.02 -26.24
CA SER A 14 -2.17 -19.59 -25.58
C SER A 14 -1.23 -18.49 -25.07
N GLY A 15 -0.98 -17.46 -25.90
CA GLY A 15 -0.21 -16.28 -25.48
C GLY A 15 -0.91 -15.45 -24.41
N ALA A 16 -2.25 -15.38 -24.42
CA ALA A 16 -3.01 -14.73 -23.36
C ALA A 16 -2.86 -15.46 -22.02
N VAL A 17 -2.91 -16.80 -22.03
CA VAL A 17 -2.69 -17.61 -20.82
C VAL A 17 -1.28 -17.37 -20.25
N GLU A 18 -0.25 -17.39 -21.10
CA GLU A 18 1.13 -17.09 -20.71
C GLU A 18 1.24 -15.67 -20.12
N HIS A 19 0.71 -14.67 -20.82
CA HIS A 19 0.71 -13.28 -20.36
C HIS A 19 0.03 -13.09 -19.00
N TRP A 20 -1.15 -13.69 -18.79
CA TRP A 20 -1.86 -13.57 -17.52
C TRP A 20 -1.17 -14.33 -16.39
N THR A 21 -0.52 -15.46 -16.70
CA THR A 21 0.29 -16.21 -15.73
C THR A 21 1.48 -15.38 -15.27
N ASP A 22 2.24 -14.81 -16.21
CA ASP A 22 3.38 -13.94 -15.92
C ASP A 22 2.96 -12.70 -15.14
N PHE A 23 1.86 -12.07 -15.57
CA PHE A 23 1.31 -10.91 -14.88
C PHE A 23 0.90 -11.26 -13.43
N GLY A 24 0.28 -12.42 -13.21
CA GLY A 24 -0.04 -12.94 -11.89
C GLY A 24 1.20 -13.14 -11.01
N LEU A 25 2.23 -13.81 -11.53
CA LEU A 25 3.51 -14.01 -10.82
C LEU A 25 4.18 -12.68 -10.47
N SER A 26 4.19 -11.73 -11.40
CA SER A 26 4.75 -10.39 -11.16
C SER A 26 3.97 -9.62 -10.09
N THR A 27 2.64 -9.79 -10.05
CA THR A 27 1.76 -9.16 -9.05
C THR A 27 2.02 -9.72 -7.65
N VAL A 28 2.17 -11.04 -7.54
CA VAL A 28 2.52 -11.70 -6.27
C VAL A 28 3.89 -11.22 -5.77
N ASN A 29 4.91 -11.24 -6.64
CA ASN A 29 6.26 -10.77 -6.28
C ASN A 29 6.27 -9.30 -5.86
N ARG A 30 5.61 -8.42 -6.62
CA ARG A 30 5.53 -6.99 -6.30
C ARG A 30 4.88 -6.75 -4.94
N ASN A 31 3.79 -7.46 -4.63
CA ASN A 31 3.12 -7.30 -3.35
C ASN A 31 3.92 -7.87 -2.18
N TYR A 32 4.66 -8.97 -2.40
CA TYR A 32 5.65 -9.47 -1.43
C TYR A 32 6.72 -8.41 -1.16
N GLU A 33 7.31 -7.81 -2.19
CA GLU A 33 8.30 -6.74 -2.04
C GLU A 33 7.74 -5.50 -1.33
N LEU A 34 6.50 -5.09 -1.66
CA LEU A 34 5.84 -3.96 -0.99
C LEU A 34 5.63 -4.22 0.50
N ASN A 35 5.20 -5.43 0.87
CA ASN A 35 5.07 -5.82 2.27
C ASN A 35 6.42 -5.80 2.99
N LEU A 36 7.47 -6.34 2.37
CA LEU A 36 8.81 -6.39 2.94
C LEU A 36 9.38 -4.98 3.15
N ARG A 37 9.23 -4.09 2.16
CA ARG A 37 9.61 -2.67 2.26
C ARG A 37 8.80 -1.91 3.31
N ASN A 38 7.52 -2.23 3.47
CA ASN A 38 6.71 -1.64 4.55
C ASN A 38 7.26 -2.08 5.91
N SER A 39 7.51 -3.37 6.12
CA SER A 39 8.13 -3.86 7.36
C SER A 39 9.51 -3.27 7.64
N GLU A 40 10.33 -3.03 6.61
CA GLU A 40 11.61 -2.32 6.77
C GLU A 40 11.44 -0.85 7.19
N ARG A 41 10.46 -0.14 6.61
CA ARG A 41 10.12 1.24 7.02
C ARG A 41 9.62 1.27 8.45
N GLU A 42 8.77 0.32 8.84
CA GLU A 42 8.29 0.14 10.21
C GLU A 42 9.45 -0.01 11.18
N PHE A 43 10.36 -0.94 10.89
CA PHE A 43 11.52 -1.22 11.74
C PHE A 43 12.44 0.00 11.88
N ASN A 44 12.85 0.62 10.77
CA ASN A 44 13.74 1.78 10.78
C ASN A 44 13.13 2.98 11.52
N LEU A 45 11.81 3.14 11.42
CA LEU A 45 11.12 4.25 12.06
C LEU A 45 10.94 4.02 13.57
N ILE A 46 10.61 2.80 14.00
CA ILE A 46 10.61 2.41 15.43
C ILE A 46 12.00 2.58 16.02
N LEU A 47 13.04 2.16 15.29
CA LEU A 47 14.43 2.33 15.71
C LEU A 47 14.77 3.82 15.90
N ASN A 48 14.45 4.67 14.92
CA ASN A 48 14.72 6.11 14.99
C ASN A 48 13.95 6.80 16.13
N MET A 49 12.67 6.47 16.33
CA MET A 49 11.87 7.04 17.42
C MET A 49 12.38 6.61 18.80
N SER A 50 12.76 5.33 18.94
CA SER A 50 13.36 4.82 20.18
C SER A 50 14.71 5.49 20.46
N THR A 51 15.51 5.74 19.41
CA THR A 51 16.81 6.41 19.52
C THR A 51 16.65 7.88 19.90
N LEU A 52 15.67 8.59 19.32
CA LEU A 52 15.33 9.97 19.69
C LEU A 52 14.81 10.07 21.14
N ALA A 53 13.95 9.13 21.56
CA ALA A 53 13.46 9.07 22.93
C ALA A 53 14.59 8.78 23.93
N ALA A 54 15.49 7.84 23.60
CA ALA A 54 16.67 7.55 24.41
C ALA A 54 17.64 8.74 24.47
N ALA A 55 17.88 9.42 23.36
CA ALA A 55 18.70 10.63 23.32
C ALA A 55 18.10 11.77 24.16
N PHE A 56 16.78 11.94 24.13
CA PHE A 56 16.10 12.92 24.99
C PHE A 56 16.24 12.57 26.47
N LEU A 57 15.97 11.32 26.86
CA LEU A 57 16.10 10.88 28.25
C LEU A 57 17.55 10.96 28.76
N ALA A 58 18.53 10.69 27.91
CA ALA A 58 19.95 10.69 28.28
C ALA A 58 20.57 12.09 28.31
N ILE A 59 20.11 13.03 27.47
CA ILE A 59 20.75 14.35 27.29
C ILE A 59 19.86 15.48 27.84
N ALA A 60 18.58 15.51 27.47
CA ALA A 60 17.70 16.63 27.82
C ALA A 60 17.22 16.57 29.27
N LEU A 61 16.95 15.38 29.80
CA LEU A 61 16.48 15.20 31.18
C LEU A 61 17.50 15.69 32.23
N PRO A 62 18.80 15.30 32.16
CA PRO A 62 19.80 15.76 33.13
C PRO A 62 20.11 17.26 33.01
N ILE A 63 19.95 17.84 31.81
CA ILE A 63 20.08 19.28 31.61
C ILE A 63 18.88 19.99 32.22
N ALA A 64 17.66 19.51 32.00
CA ALA A 64 16.46 20.07 32.61
C ALA A 64 16.50 19.98 34.15
N GLU A 65 16.98 18.88 34.72
CA GLU A 65 17.17 18.73 36.18
C GLU A 65 18.11 19.77 36.80
N LYS A 66 19.11 20.25 36.06
CA LYS A 66 20.07 21.24 36.55
C LYS A 66 19.51 22.67 36.59
N PHE A 67 18.52 22.98 35.76
CA PHE A 67 18.12 24.38 35.49
C PHE A 67 16.61 24.64 35.67
N ALA A 68 15.78 23.61 35.81
CA ALA A 68 14.34 23.75 35.91
C ALA A 68 13.81 23.34 37.29
N THR A 69 12.70 23.94 37.71
CA THR A 69 11.98 23.50 38.91
C THR A 69 11.38 22.11 38.68
N SER A 70 11.19 21.33 39.74
CA SER A 70 10.59 19.99 39.66
C SER A 70 9.25 19.96 38.92
N GLY A 71 8.43 21.02 39.05
CA GLY A 71 7.19 21.17 38.30
C GLY A 71 7.39 21.35 36.79
N MET A 72 8.39 22.13 36.36
CA MET A 72 8.69 22.35 34.94
C MET A 72 9.27 21.09 34.27
N ILE A 73 10.10 20.34 34.99
CA ILE A 73 10.67 19.06 34.50
C ILE A 73 9.55 18.05 34.25
N ASN A 74 8.59 17.95 35.18
CA ASN A 74 7.43 17.07 35.03
C ASN A 74 6.60 17.45 33.80
N VAL A 75 6.34 18.74 33.58
CA VAL A 75 5.57 19.22 32.40
C VAL A 75 6.30 18.90 31.10
N ILE A 76 7.61 19.16 31.01
CA ILE A 76 8.41 18.86 29.80
C ILE A 76 8.42 17.35 29.54
N THR A 77 8.62 16.55 30.59
CA THR A 77 8.65 15.09 30.50
C THR A 77 7.31 14.53 30.02
N ILE A 78 6.19 15.02 30.57
CA ILE A 78 4.84 14.61 30.17
C ILE A 78 4.55 15.00 28.71
N LEU A 79 4.90 16.23 28.29
CA LEU A 79 4.70 16.68 26.92
C LEU A 79 5.53 15.86 25.91
N PHE A 80 6.76 15.51 26.27
CA PHE A 80 7.65 14.74 25.40
C PHE A 80 7.27 13.25 25.33
N LEU A 81 6.88 12.66 26.45
CA LEU A 81 6.30 11.30 26.47
C LEU A 81 4.99 11.25 25.69
N GLY A 82 4.12 12.25 25.88
CA GLY A 82 2.86 12.37 25.16
C GLY A 82 3.05 12.51 23.65
N SER A 83 3.98 13.36 23.20
CA SER A 83 4.29 13.53 21.77
C SER A 83 4.90 12.26 21.16
N SER A 84 5.75 11.56 21.90
CA SER A 84 6.33 10.28 21.48
C SER A 84 5.27 9.18 21.33
N ILE A 85 4.37 9.04 22.31
CA ILE A 85 3.26 8.08 22.26
C ILE A 85 2.34 8.38 21.07
N LEU A 86 1.98 9.65 20.87
CA LEU A 86 1.13 10.06 19.74
C LEU A 86 1.82 9.88 18.38
N GLY A 87 3.14 10.10 18.32
CA GLY A 87 3.95 9.78 17.16
C GLY A 87 3.87 8.30 16.81
N VAL A 88 4.04 7.41 17.79
CA VAL A 88 3.90 5.95 17.62
C VAL A 88 2.49 5.57 17.19
N PHE A 89 1.44 6.14 17.79
CA PHE A 89 0.05 5.87 17.41
C PHE A 89 -0.29 6.31 15.97
N SER A 90 0.09 7.54 15.58
CA SER A 90 -0.11 8.06 14.22
C SER A 90 0.54 7.16 13.17
N LEU A 91 1.71 6.63 13.52
CA LEU A 91 2.52 5.76 12.70
C LEU A 91 1.91 4.36 12.57
N LEU A 92 1.51 3.73 13.68
CA LEU A 92 0.77 2.45 13.68
C LEU A 92 -0.50 2.53 12.83
N ILE A 93 -1.25 3.64 12.91
CA ILE A 93 -2.43 3.87 12.08
C ILE A 93 -2.05 3.97 10.60
N THR A 94 -0.96 4.67 10.27
CA THR A 94 -0.48 4.80 8.88
C THR A 94 -0.09 3.44 8.30
N ILE A 95 0.68 2.65 9.07
CA ILE A 95 1.10 1.29 8.68
C ILE A 95 -0.10 0.39 8.45
N GLN A 96 -1.01 0.33 9.41
CA GLN A 96 -2.18 -0.54 9.34
C GLN A 96 -3.01 -0.20 8.10
N ARG A 97 -3.15 1.09 7.80
CA ARG A 97 -3.88 1.56 6.62
C ARG A 97 -3.16 1.23 5.32
N ASP A 98 -1.84 1.43 5.26
CA ASP A 98 -1.04 1.07 4.08
C ASP A 98 -1.13 -0.44 3.82
N LYS A 99 -1.11 -1.26 4.88
CA LYS A 99 -1.33 -2.70 4.79
C LYS A 99 -2.73 -3.06 4.27
N GLU A 100 -3.77 -2.42 4.77
CA GLU A 100 -5.14 -2.62 4.28
C GLU A 100 -5.29 -2.22 2.80
N HIS A 101 -4.69 -1.10 2.39
CA HIS A 101 -4.73 -0.67 0.99
C HIS A 101 -3.95 -1.59 0.07
N ILE A 102 -2.74 -2.00 0.46
CA ILE A 102 -1.92 -2.96 -0.31
C ILE A 102 -2.66 -4.29 -0.42
N GLN A 103 -3.26 -4.79 0.66
CA GLN A 103 -4.01 -6.04 0.63
C GLN A 103 -5.24 -5.93 -0.28
N LYS A 104 -6.00 -4.85 -0.17
CA LYS A 104 -7.19 -4.62 -1.01
C LYS A 104 -6.83 -4.49 -2.49
N ASP A 105 -5.69 -3.88 -2.79
CA ASP A 105 -5.16 -3.78 -4.15
C ASP A 105 -4.73 -5.14 -4.67
N TYR A 106 -4.01 -5.91 -3.85
CA TYR A 106 -3.61 -7.28 -4.16
C TYR A 106 -4.82 -8.17 -4.44
N ASP A 107 -5.81 -8.19 -3.56
CA ASP A 107 -7.00 -9.05 -3.70
C ASP A 107 -7.77 -8.71 -4.98
N TRP A 108 -7.85 -7.42 -5.33
CA TRP A 108 -8.48 -7.00 -6.57
C TRP A 108 -7.67 -7.40 -7.80
N GLU A 109 -6.36 -7.12 -7.85
CA GLU A 109 -5.51 -7.50 -8.97
C GLU A 109 -5.47 -9.02 -9.15
N TYR A 110 -5.27 -9.76 -8.07
CA TYR A 110 -5.25 -11.21 -8.07
C TYR A 110 -6.58 -11.81 -8.53
N GLY A 111 -7.71 -11.29 -8.02
CA GLY A 111 -9.05 -11.70 -8.46
C GLY A 111 -9.25 -11.49 -9.96
N LEU A 112 -8.73 -10.39 -10.52
CA LEU A 112 -8.77 -10.12 -11.95
C LEU A 112 -7.90 -11.09 -12.75
N VAL A 113 -6.64 -11.28 -12.36
CA VAL A 113 -5.75 -12.21 -13.05
C VAL A 113 -6.37 -13.60 -13.08
N LYS A 114 -6.86 -14.07 -11.93
CA LYS A 114 -7.48 -15.38 -11.80
C LYS A 114 -8.66 -15.53 -12.76
N GLY A 115 -9.60 -14.58 -12.76
CA GLY A 115 -10.78 -14.64 -13.62
C GLY A 115 -10.43 -14.68 -15.11
N TYR A 116 -9.46 -13.89 -15.56
CA TYR A 116 -9.05 -13.88 -16.97
C TYR A 116 -8.22 -15.07 -17.38
N LEU A 117 -7.37 -15.57 -16.48
CA LEU A 117 -6.62 -16.79 -16.72
C LEU A 117 -7.59 -17.97 -16.90
N GLU A 118 -8.59 -18.09 -16.03
CA GLU A 118 -9.63 -19.13 -16.14
C GLU A 118 -10.39 -19.00 -17.47
N GLN A 119 -10.87 -17.81 -17.83
CA GLN A 119 -11.56 -17.60 -19.12
C GLN A 119 -10.66 -17.89 -20.33
N ALA A 120 -9.39 -17.47 -20.31
CA ALA A 120 -8.46 -17.69 -21.41
C ALA A 120 -8.13 -19.18 -21.58
N ILE A 121 -7.98 -19.92 -20.47
CA ILE A 121 -7.81 -21.38 -20.47
C ILE A 121 -9.07 -22.05 -21.06
N GLU A 122 -10.26 -21.69 -20.59
CA GLU A 122 -11.51 -22.27 -21.08
C GLU A 122 -11.70 -22.05 -22.58
N ILE A 123 -11.42 -20.85 -23.09
CA ILE A 123 -11.52 -20.54 -24.52
C ILE A 123 -10.48 -21.33 -25.31
N ARG A 124 -9.23 -21.36 -24.86
CA ARG A 124 -8.14 -22.11 -25.50
C ARG A 124 -8.48 -23.59 -25.60
N ASP A 125 -8.92 -24.20 -24.50
CA ASP A 125 -9.20 -25.63 -24.43
C ASP A 125 -10.43 -25.98 -25.30
N SER A 126 -11.44 -25.10 -25.32
CA SER A 126 -12.60 -25.24 -26.23
C SER A 126 -12.20 -25.13 -27.71
N LEU A 127 -11.25 -24.26 -28.05
CA LEU A 127 -10.71 -24.15 -29.41
C LEU A 127 -9.92 -25.41 -29.81
N TYR A 128 -9.14 -26.00 -28.90
CA TYR A 128 -8.47 -27.28 -29.14
C TYR A 128 -9.46 -28.42 -29.35
N GLU A 129 -10.50 -28.51 -28.52
CA GLU A 129 -11.54 -29.51 -28.66
C GLU A 129 -12.30 -29.38 -29.99
N PHE A 130 -12.63 -28.14 -30.37
CA PHE A 130 -13.22 -27.86 -31.68
C PHE A 130 -12.29 -28.28 -32.82
N ASN A 131 -10.98 -28.01 -32.73
CA ASN A 131 -10.01 -28.41 -33.75
C ASN A 131 -9.95 -29.95 -33.91
N LYS A 132 -9.99 -30.67 -32.79
CA LYS A 132 -9.92 -32.15 -32.78
C LYS A 132 -11.21 -32.80 -33.29
N ASN A 133 -12.37 -32.31 -32.84
CA ASN A 133 -13.66 -32.97 -33.05
C ASN A 133 -14.48 -32.34 -34.19
N LYS A 134 -14.05 -31.18 -34.73
CA LYS A 134 -14.75 -30.39 -35.77
C LYS A 134 -16.24 -30.17 -35.49
N SER A 135 -16.61 -30.10 -34.21
CA SER A 135 -18.00 -30.04 -33.79
C SER A 135 -18.59 -28.65 -34.03
N LEU A 136 -19.47 -28.53 -35.03
CA LEU A 136 -20.14 -27.27 -35.39
C LEU A 136 -21.00 -26.69 -34.25
N THR A 137 -21.42 -27.51 -33.29
CA THR A 137 -22.21 -27.06 -32.13
C THR A 137 -21.39 -26.27 -31.10
N LEU A 138 -20.06 -26.42 -31.09
CA LEU A 138 -19.19 -25.67 -30.17
C LEU A 138 -18.88 -24.26 -30.68
N LEU A 139 -19.02 -24.01 -31.98
CA LEU A 139 -18.62 -22.74 -32.60
C LEU A 139 -19.38 -21.51 -32.05
N PRO A 140 -20.71 -21.54 -31.87
CA PRO A 140 -21.45 -20.42 -31.28
C PRO A 140 -21.03 -20.16 -29.82
N ILE A 141 -20.81 -21.23 -29.05
CA ILE A 141 -20.42 -21.17 -27.64
C ILE A 141 -19.03 -20.53 -27.50
N ILE A 142 -18.06 -20.95 -28.31
CA ILE A 142 -16.71 -20.38 -28.32
C ILE A 142 -16.75 -18.90 -28.71
N THR A 143 -17.54 -18.56 -29.72
CA THR A 143 -17.65 -17.17 -30.20
C THR A 143 -18.25 -16.25 -29.13
N ASP A 144 -19.28 -16.72 -28.42
CA ASP A 144 -19.89 -15.96 -27.33
C ASP A 144 -18.90 -15.74 -26.17
N ARG A 145 -18.14 -16.78 -25.79
CA ARG A 145 -17.08 -16.67 -24.77
C ARG A 145 -15.99 -15.67 -25.17
N ILE A 146 -15.54 -15.70 -26.42
CA ILE A 146 -14.54 -14.75 -26.94
C ILE A 146 -15.08 -13.31 -26.85
N ASN A 147 -16.33 -13.09 -27.29
CA ASN A 147 -16.95 -11.76 -27.23
C ASN A 147 -17.07 -11.25 -25.79
N LYS A 148 -17.53 -12.12 -24.88
CA LYS A 148 -17.65 -11.82 -23.46
C LYS A 148 -16.30 -11.45 -22.85
N TYR A 149 -15.24 -12.21 -23.15
CA TYR A 149 -13.87 -11.92 -22.70
C TYR A 149 -13.42 -10.51 -23.11
N PHE A 150 -13.65 -10.11 -24.37
CA PHE A 150 -13.27 -8.78 -24.84
C PHE A 150 -14.13 -7.64 -24.27
N GLU A 151 -15.43 -7.86 -24.08
CA GLU A 151 -16.35 -6.93 -23.42
C GLU A 151 -15.91 -6.65 -21.97
N GLU A 152 -15.64 -7.70 -21.20
CA GLU A 152 -15.17 -7.59 -19.81
C GLU A 152 -13.82 -6.86 -19.73
N ARG A 153 -12.90 -7.17 -20.65
CA ARG A 153 -11.60 -6.49 -20.73
C ARG A 153 -11.72 -4.98 -20.94
N LYS A 154 -12.67 -4.52 -21.76
CA LYS A 154 -12.94 -3.08 -21.97
C LYS A 154 -13.46 -2.42 -20.71
N LYS A 155 -14.43 -3.02 -20.02
CA LYS A 155 -15.00 -2.49 -18.77
C LYS A 155 -13.92 -2.33 -17.70
N LEU A 156 -13.00 -3.28 -17.63
CA LEU A 156 -11.95 -3.27 -16.62
C LEU A 156 -10.85 -2.26 -16.85
N LYS A 157 -10.54 -1.94 -18.10
CA LYS A 157 -9.67 -0.80 -18.41
C LYS A 157 -10.25 0.50 -17.81
N ILE A 158 -11.56 0.69 -17.92
CA ILE A 158 -12.25 1.86 -17.36
C ILE A 158 -12.21 1.84 -15.83
N GLU A 159 -12.46 0.70 -15.18
CA GLU A 159 -12.39 0.59 -13.72
C GLU A 159 -10.97 0.83 -13.19
N ALA A 160 -9.96 0.30 -13.86
CA ALA A 160 -8.56 0.51 -13.52
C ALA A 160 -8.17 2.00 -13.60
N ASP A 161 -8.58 2.68 -14.67
CA ASP A 161 -8.35 4.11 -14.85
C ASP A 161 -9.06 4.94 -13.76
N GLN A 162 -10.30 4.59 -13.41
CA GLN A 162 -11.05 5.23 -12.32
C GLN A 162 -10.38 5.03 -10.95
N ARG A 163 -9.87 3.83 -10.67
CA ARG A 163 -9.14 3.54 -9.42
C ARG A 163 -7.84 4.32 -9.34
N LYS A 164 -7.11 4.48 -10.44
CA LYS A 164 -5.88 5.30 -10.48
C LYS A 164 -6.18 6.75 -10.09
N ILE A 165 -7.22 7.34 -10.67
CA ILE A 165 -7.67 8.70 -10.35
C ILE A 165 -8.13 8.81 -8.89
N LYS A 166 -8.80 7.78 -8.36
CA LYS A 166 -9.26 7.75 -6.96
C LYS A 166 -8.09 7.66 -5.97
N LYS A 167 -7.08 6.84 -6.25
CA LYS A 167 -5.86 6.73 -5.44
C LYS A 167 -5.10 8.05 -5.36
N GLU A 168 -5.01 8.79 -6.47
CA GLU A 168 -4.37 10.11 -6.49
C GLU A 168 -5.14 11.14 -5.62
N LYS A 169 -6.46 10.98 -5.47
CA LYS A 169 -7.31 11.88 -4.65
C LYS A 169 -7.40 11.49 -3.17
N GLU A 170 -7.25 10.23 -2.81
CA GLU A 170 -7.39 9.73 -1.42
C GLU A 170 -6.18 10.02 -0.51
N ILE A 171 -5.11 10.65 -1.02
CA ILE A 171 -3.90 11.00 -0.26
C ILE A 171 -4.12 12.12 0.80
N SER A 172 -5.29 12.77 0.85
CA SER A 172 -5.58 13.77 1.88
C SER A 172 -6.53 13.24 2.95
N PHE A 173 -6.00 12.65 4.03
CA PHE A 173 -6.80 12.30 5.21
C PHE A 173 -6.59 13.27 6.36
N ILE A 174 -7.70 13.89 6.75
CA ILE A 174 -7.87 14.89 7.81
C ILE A 174 -7.33 14.40 9.17
N LEU A 175 -7.57 13.14 9.54
CA LEU A 175 -7.14 12.59 10.85
C LEU A 175 -5.62 12.43 10.94
N LEU A 176 -4.99 11.90 9.88
CA LEU A 176 -3.53 11.76 9.82
C LEU A 176 -2.87 13.13 9.77
N LYS A 177 -3.47 14.07 9.03
CA LYS A 177 -3.07 15.48 8.99
C LYS A 177 -3.13 16.12 10.39
N TYR A 178 -4.21 15.90 11.15
CA TYR A 178 -4.34 16.42 12.51
C TYR A 178 -3.39 15.75 13.50
N SER A 179 -3.16 14.44 13.40
CA SER A 179 -2.19 13.75 14.27
C SER A 179 -0.75 14.25 14.03
N LYS A 180 -0.36 14.44 12.76
CA LYS A 180 0.94 15.03 12.40
C LYS A 180 1.04 16.48 12.84
N LEU A 181 -0.02 17.28 12.64
CA LEU A 181 -0.06 18.67 13.07
C LEU A 181 0.08 18.77 14.60
N PHE A 182 -0.65 17.94 15.35
CA PHE A 182 -0.60 17.90 16.81
C PHE A 182 0.76 17.43 17.33
N PHE A 183 1.39 16.44 16.67
CA PHE A 183 2.78 16.06 16.94
C PHE A 183 3.74 17.25 16.77
N TRP A 184 3.68 17.96 15.63
CA TRP A 184 4.55 19.11 15.39
C TRP A 184 4.32 20.24 16.39
N ILE A 185 3.07 20.52 16.77
CA ILE A 185 2.73 21.53 17.78
C ILE A 185 3.32 21.16 19.15
N THR A 186 3.14 19.91 19.59
CA THR A 186 3.64 19.44 20.90
C THR A 186 5.17 19.37 20.93
N PHE A 187 5.80 18.94 19.84
CA PHE A 187 7.25 18.94 19.70
C PHE A 187 7.84 20.35 19.70
N LEU A 188 7.24 21.28 18.95
CA LEU A 188 7.68 22.69 18.91
C LEU A 188 7.53 23.34 20.28
N ALA A 189 6.41 23.10 20.97
CA ALA A 189 6.16 23.61 22.32
C ALA A 189 7.23 23.11 23.31
N ALA A 190 7.53 21.80 23.31
CA ALA A 190 8.57 21.24 24.17
C ALA A 190 9.96 21.83 23.87
N THR A 191 10.29 22.01 22.59
CA THR A 191 11.59 22.58 22.17
C THR A 191 11.71 24.06 22.58
N LEU A 192 10.65 24.85 22.39
CA LEU A 192 10.62 26.25 22.81
C LEU A 192 10.68 26.38 24.34
N SER A 193 9.99 25.53 25.08
CA SER A 193 10.07 25.50 26.55
C SER A 193 11.48 25.19 27.04
N LEU A 194 12.15 24.20 26.45
CA LEU A 194 13.55 23.88 26.78
C LEU A 194 14.50 25.04 26.43
N THR A 195 14.31 25.66 25.26
CA THR A 195 15.12 26.78 24.78
C THR A 195 14.96 28.02 25.66
N TYR A 196 13.73 28.32 26.08
CA TYR A 196 13.43 29.42 27.00
C TYR A 196 14.13 29.24 28.36
N ILE A 197 14.13 28.03 28.92
CA ILE A 197 14.83 27.70 30.17
C ILE A 197 16.33 27.95 30.03
N LEU A 198 16.94 27.51 28.92
CA LEU A 198 18.37 27.70 28.68
C LEU A 198 18.73 29.19 28.50
N LEU A 199 17.92 29.97 27.79
CA LEU A 199 18.16 31.39 27.54
C LEU A 199 18.00 32.24 28.80
N THR A 200 16.93 32.04 29.57
CA THR A 200 16.67 32.83 30.78
C THR A 200 17.73 32.65 31.86
N GLN A 201 18.39 31.49 31.90
CA GLN A 201 19.49 31.22 32.84
C GLN A 201 20.89 31.59 32.31
N SER A 202 21.07 31.79 31.01
CA SER A 202 22.34 32.34 30.47
C SER A 202 22.52 33.85 30.72
N ILE A 203 21.44 34.53 31.15
CA ILE A 203 21.37 35.98 31.38
C ILE A 203 21.46 36.31 32.89
N SER A 204 21.32 35.33 33.78
CA SER A 204 21.49 35.42 35.24
C SER A 204 22.88 35.00 35.68
#